data_AF-A0A920M4Q7-F1
#
_entry.id   AF-A0A920M4Q7-F1
#
_cell.length_a   1.000
_cell.length_b   1.000
_cell.length_c   1.000
_cell.angle_alpha   90.00
_cell.angle_beta   90.00
_cell.angle_gamma   90.00
#
_symmetry.space_group_name_H-M   'P 1'
#
loop_
_entity.id
_entity.type
_entity.pdbx_description
1 polymer ?
#
loop_
_entity_poly.entity_id
_entity_poly.type
_entity_poly.pdbx_seq_one_letter_code
_entity_poly.pdbx_strand_id
1 'polypeptide(L)' 'MLNLYLKDEKNTIKIQSTALTDWKTGVEMEALTAVSIASLTIYDMCKSVDKSIKITDIKLDKKKWWKIGPYIRE' A
#
# COMPACT_ATOMS: atom_id res chain seq x y z
N MET A 1 0.72 10.01 -2.73
CA MET A 1 1.59 10.07 -1.54
C MET A 1 1.84 8.65 -1.03
N LEU A 2 3.09 8.32 -0.73
CA LEU A 2 3.50 7.02 -0.18
C LEU A 2 4.13 7.25 1.19
N ASN A 3 3.68 6.51 2.20
CA ASN A 3 4.17 6.60 3.57
C ASN A 3 4.63 5.25 4.07
N LEU A 4 5.75 5.24 4.81
CA LEU A 4 6.34 4.07 5.45
C LEU A 4 6.36 4.28 6.96
N TYR A 5 5.88 3.31 7.72
CA TYR A 5 5.88 3.35 9.18
C TYR A 5 6.57 2.11 9.72
N LEU A 6 7.66 2.29 10.46
CA LEU A 6 8.29 1.21 11.22
C LEU A 6 7.42 0.89 12.44
N LYS A 7 7.22 -0.40 12.68
CA LYS A 7 6.47 -0.96 13.82
C LYS A 7 7.39 -1.92 14.55
N ASP A 8 8.29 -1.35 15.35
CA ASP A 8 9.35 -2.07 16.06
C ASP A 8 8.75 -3.12 17.01
N GLU A 9 7.61 -2.81 17.65
CA GLU A 9 6.93 -3.76 18.54
C GLU A 9 6.41 -5.02 17.84
N LYS A 10 6.27 -4.98 16.52
CA LYS A 10 5.77 -6.09 15.69
C LYS A 10 6.81 -6.60 14.69
N ASN A 11 8.01 -6.00 14.63
CA ASN A 11 8.98 -6.24 13.55
C ASN A 11 8.34 -6.17 12.15
N THR A 12 7.50 -5.15 11.93
CA THR A 12 6.80 -4.97 10.64
C THR A 12 6.99 -3.57 10.10
N ILE A 13 6.81 -3.43 8.79
CA ILE A 13 6.77 -2.13 8.10
C ILE A 13 5.37 -1.98 7.51
N LYS A 14 4.63 -0.95 7.96
CA LYS A 14 3.35 -0.61 7.35
C LYS A 14 3.59 0.35 6.19
N ILE A 15 3.07 0.00 5.03
CA ILE A 15 3.12 0.83 3.83
C ILE A 15 1.72 1.33 3.51
N GLN A 16 1.56 2.64 3.30
CA GLN A 16 0.29 3.24 2.95
C GLN A 16 0.46 4.16 1.74
N SER A 17 -0.37 3.96 0.72
CA SER A 17 -0.42 4.82 -0.46
C SER A 17 -1.76 5.54 -0.57
N THR A 18 -1.72 6.75 -1.13
CA THR A 18 -2.91 7.52 -1.51
C THR A 18 -2.68 8.10 -2.89
N ALA A 19 -3.56 7.73 -3.82
CA ALA A 19 -3.62 8.26 -5.19
C ALA A 19 -4.87 9.13 -5.34
N LEU A 20 -4.78 10.18 -6.15
CA LEU A 20 -5.85 11.12 -6.44
C LEU A 20 -5.84 11.43 -7.94
N THR A 21 -7.02 11.52 -8.55
CA THR A 21 -7.20 11.93 -9.95
C THR A 21 -8.51 12.68 -10.11
N ASP A 22 -8.59 13.51 -11.15
CA ASP A 22 -9.77 14.18 -11.66
C ASP A 22 -10.37 13.48 -12.91
N TRP A 23 -9.91 12.26 -13.22
CA TRP A 23 -10.31 11.54 -14.43
C TRP A 23 -11.67 10.81 -14.35
N LYS A 24 -12.03 10.05 -15.40
CA LYS A 24 -13.31 9.30 -15.48
C LYS A 24 -13.29 7.94 -14.77
N THR A 25 -12.11 7.47 -14.37
CA THR A 25 -11.88 6.17 -13.72
C THR A 25 -11.27 6.39 -12.34
N GLY A 26 -11.52 5.45 -11.42
CA GLY A 26 -10.87 5.47 -10.12
C GLY A 26 -9.36 5.18 -10.22
N VAL A 27 -8.66 5.39 -9.10
CA VAL A 27 -7.20 5.20 -8.98
C VAL A 27 -6.79 4.13 -7.97
N GLU A 28 -7.60 3.09 -7.85
CA GLU A 28 -7.33 1.97 -6.94
C GLU A 28 -6.06 1.24 -7.34
N MET A 29 -5.84 1.07 -8.64
CA MET A 29 -4.70 0.33 -9.17
C MET A 29 -3.40 1.09 -8.93
N GLU A 30 -3.41 2.41 -9.01
CA GLU A 30 -2.26 3.28 -8.76
C GLU A 30 -1.87 3.22 -7.28
N ALA A 31 -2.84 3.23 -6.38
CA ALA A 31 -2.60 3.08 -4.95
C ALA A 31 -2.03 1.69 -4.61
N LEU A 32 -2.64 0.62 -5.14
CA LEU A 32 -2.22 -0.77 -4.89
C LEU A 32 -0.85 -1.08 -5.52
N THR A 33 -0.61 -0.59 -6.73
CA THR A 33 0.67 -0.75 -7.43
C THR A 33 1.79 -0.05 -6.67
N ALA A 34 1.55 1.18 -6.18
CA ALA A 34 2.53 1.91 -5.39
C ALA A 34 2.92 1.18 -4.11
N VAL A 35 1.95 0.61 -3.37
CA VAL A 35 2.25 -0.20 -2.18
C VAL A 35 3.00 -1.48 -2.55
N SER A 36 2.61 -2.15 -3.63
CA SER A 36 3.24 -3.39 -4.11
C SER A 36 4.71 -3.16 -4.47
N ILE A 37 5.00 -2.13 -5.27
CA ILE A 37 6.37 -1.79 -5.67
C ILE A 37 7.20 -1.40 -4.45
N ALA A 38 6.68 -0.54 -3.58
CA ALA A 38 7.39 -0.16 -2.36
C ALA A 38 7.71 -1.36 -1.46
N SER A 39 6.77 -2.31 -1.34
CA SER A 39 6.98 -3.56 -0.59
C SER A 39 8.09 -4.41 -1.20
N LEU A 40 8.08 -4.56 -2.53
CA LEU A 40 9.11 -5.31 -3.26
C LEU A 40 10.48 -4.63 -3.17
N THR A 41 10.54 -3.29 -3.22
CA THR A 41 11.78 -2.54 -3.02
C THR A 41 12.37 -2.77 -1.63
N ILE A 42 11.54 -2.74 -0.58
CA ILE A 42 11.99 -3.02 0.79
C ILE A 42 12.47 -4.47 0.92
N TYR A 43 11.74 -5.42 0.35
CA TYR A 43 12.19 -6.81 0.29
C TYR A 43 13.56 -6.91 -0.40
N ASP A 44 13.74 -6.22 -1.53
CA ASP A 44 15.01 -6.21 -2.27
C ASP A 44 16.18 -5.69 -1.43
N MET A 45 15.95 -4.66 -0.61
CA MET A 45 16.95 -4.09 0.29
C MET A 45 17.29 -5.02 1.47
N CYS A 46 16.33 -5.82 1.95
CA CYS A 46 16.48 -6.60 3.19
C CYS A 46 16.68 -8.11 2.96
N LYS A 47 16.43 -8.63 1.75
CA LYS A 47 16.47 -10.08 1.43
C LYS A 47 17.81 -10.77 1.71
N SER A 48 18.91 -10.01 1.78
CA SER A 48 20.23 -10.55 2.13
C SER A 48 20.37 -10.81 3.63
N VAL A 49 19.66 -10.04 4.46
CA VAL A 49 19.68 -10.12 5.91
C VAL A 49 18.65 -11.14 6.41
N ASP A 50 17.42 -11.05 5.89
CA ASP A 50 16.34 -11.96 6.24
C ASP A 50 15.55 -12.36 4.99
N LYS A 51 15.56 -13.66 4.67
CA LYS A 51 14.82 -14.24 3.54
C LYS A 51 13.39 -14.64 3.90
N SER A 52 13.03 -14.59 5.18
CA SER A 52 11.71 -14.96 5.69
C SER A 52 10.69 -13.82 5.60
N ILE A 53 11.11 -12.63 5.18
CA ILE A 53 10.24 -11.46 5.01
C ILE A 53 9.03 -11.82 4.15
N LYS A 54 7.83 -11.57 4.69
CA LYS A 54 6.57 -11.78 3.98
C LYS A 54 5.95 -10.44 3.65
N ILE A 55 5.56 -10.28 2.39
CA ILE A 55 4.69 -9.19 1.97
C ILE A 55 3.26 -9.69 2.14
N THR A 56 2.51 -9.09 3.05
CA THR A 56 1.12 -9.48 3.36
C THR A 56 0.20 -8.26 3.28
N ASP A 57 -1.12 -8.51 3.30
CA ASP A 57 -2.12 -7.47 3.49
C ASP A 57 -2.10 -6.31 2.47
N ILE A 58 -1.68 -6.58 1.22
CA ILE A 58 -1.87 -5.62 0.12
C ILE A 58 -3.36 -5.56 -0.19
N LYS A 59 -3.99 -4.44 0.18
CA LYS A 59 -5.43 -4.25 0.05
C LYS A 59 -5.81 -2.77 -0.02
N LEU A 60 -7.01 -2.52 -0.54
CA LEU A 60 -7.58 -1.18 -0.58
C LEU A 60 -8.31 -0.89 0.73
N ASP A 61 -7.88 0.14 1.47
CA ASP A 61 -8.50 0.53 2.74
C ASP A 61 -9.65 1.52 2.54
N LYS A 62 -9.48 2.46 1.61
CA LYS A 62 -10.45 3.53 1.36
C LYS A 62 -10.42 3.94 -0.11
N LYS A 63 -11.61 4.17 -0.67
CA LYS A 63 -11.80 4.83 -1.96
C LYS A 63 -12.94 5.81 -1.83
N LYS A 64 -12.80 7.00 -2.40
CA LYS A 64 -13.92 7.93 -2.57
C LYS A 64 -14.10 8.17 -4.05
N TRP A 65 -15.27 7.78 -4.58
CA TRP A 65 -15.57 8.00 -5.98
C TRP A 65 -16.94 8.65 -6.15
N TRP A 66 -17.00 9.71 -6.96
CA TRP A 66 -18.21 10.51 -7.10
C TRP A 66 -19.40 9.70 -7.65
N LYS A 67 -19.15 8.68 -8.48
CA LYS A 67 -20.21 7.83 -9.05
C LYS A 67 -20.69 6.69 -8.14
N ILE A 68 -19.85 6.20 -7.23
CA ILE A 68 -20.07 4.93 -6.50
C ILE A 68 -20.14 5.14 -4.97
N GLY A 69 -19.90 6.37 -4.50
CA GLY A 69 -19.84 6.69 -3.06
C GLY A 69 -18.49 6.31 -2.43
N PRO A 70 -18.30 6.61 -1.13
CA PRO A 70 -17.11 6.20 -0.40
C PRO A 70 -17.16 4.70 -0.05
N TYR A 71 -16.10 3.98 -0.41
CA TYR A 71 -15.78 2.66 0.13
C TYR A 71 -14.79 2.83 1.28
N ILE A 72 -15.10 2.26 2.44
CA ILE A 72 -14.21 2.15 3.58
C ILE A 72 -14.25 0.68 3.99
N ARG A 73 -13.08 0.07 4.13
CA ARG A 73 -12.96 -1.29 4.62
C ARG A 73 -13.24 -1.33 6.13
N GLU A 74 -14.10 -2.26 6.56
CA GLU A 74 -14.32 -2.61 7.98
C GLU A 74 -13.12 -3.36 8.58
#